data_AF-A0A2H9QAF2-F1
#
_entry.id   AF-A0A2H9QAF2-F1
#
_cell.length_a   1.000
_cell.length_b   1.000
_cell.length_c   1.000
_cell.angle_alpha   90.00
_cell.angle_beta   90.00
_cell.angle_gamma   90.00
#
_symmetry.space_group_name_H-M   'P 1'
#
loop_
_entity.id
_entity.type
_entity.pdbx_description
1 polymer ?
#
loop_
_entity_poly.entity_id
_entity_poly.type
_entity_poly.pdbx_seq_one_letter_code
_entity_poly.pdbx_strand_id
1 'polypeptide(L)'
;MSQYHRLTVNEREEISLGLAQGRSRRGIAHALGRHPSTISREIKRNNDRASCYRAIESQERADYQAHNTIRKIRKLEANEPLKQTVLWYLNQLWSPEQIAKRLTILYPNDMTMRVSHETIYKYVYVLPRGELRRVLTKCLRRHHTNRRTKNKVRRQSCPIQDFISIEERPAEVANRIVPGHWEGDLLAGHNNGS
;
A
#
# COMPACT_ATOMS: atom_id res chain seq x y z
N MET A 1 -6.76 11.71 -12.81
CA MET A 1 -6.72 11.55 -11.33
C MET A 1 -6.52 12.93 -10.71
N SER A 2 -7.45 13.40 -9.88
CA SER A 2 -7.29 14.69 -9.19
C SER A 2 -6.08 14.62 -8.26
N GLN A 3 -5.06 15.42 -8.53
CA GLN A 3 -3.85 15.50 -7.73
C GLN A 3 -4.21 16.15 -6.39
N TYR A 4 -3.95 15.44 -5.28
CA TYR A 4 -4.19 15.98 -3.95
C TYR A 4 -3.29 17.20 -3.71
N HIS A 5 -3.90 18.38 -3.61
CA HIS A 5 -3.21 19.63 -3.34
C HIS A 5 -3.44 20.04 -1.88
N ARG A 6 -2.36 20.14 -1.09
CA ARG A 6 -2.43 20.65 0.29
C ARG A 6 -2.88 22.12 0.28
N LEU A 7 -3.52 22.55 1.37
CA LEU A 7 -3.83 23.96 1.56
C LEU A 7 -2.52 24.76 1.69
N THR A 8 -2.44 25.89 1.00
CA THR A 8 -1.32 26.84 1.10
C THR A 8 -1.46 27.70 2.36
N VAL A 9 -0.41 28.47 2.68
CA VAL A 9 -0.44 29.44 3.79
C VAL A 9 -1.56 30.47 3.56
N ASN A 10 -1.65 31.02 2.34
CA ASN A 10 -2.65 32.03 1.98
C ASN A 10 -4.08 31.47 2.11
N GLU A 11 -4.31 30.23 1.68
CA GLU A 11 -5.62 29.58 1.85
C GLU A 11 -5.95 29.37 3.34
N ARG A 12 -4.96 29.09 4.20
CA ARG A 12 -5.16 29.00 5.65
C ARG A 12 -5.47 30.35 6.28
N GLU A 13 -4.85 31.42 5.80
CA GLU A 13 -5.11 32.79 6.24
C GLU A 13 -6.54 33.23 5.89
N GLU A 14 -6.97 32.99 4.66
CA GLU A 14 -8.36 33.19 4.20
C GLU A 14 -9.39 32.43 5.06
N ILE A 15 -9.09 31.18 5.44
CA ILE A 15 -9.93 30.41 6.36
C ILE A 15 -9.99 31.09 7.73
N SER A 16 -8.86 31.57 8.25
CA SER A 16 -8.78 32.25 9.55
C SER A 16 -9.61 33.54 9.55
N LEU A 17 -9.44 34.38 8.52
CA LEU A 17 -10.19 35.62 8.34
C LEU A 17 -11.68 35.35 8.13
N GLY A 18 -12.03 34.38 7.29
CA GLY A 18 -13.42 34.01 7.04
C GLY A 18 -14.15 33.53 8.30
N LEU A 19 -13.47 32.79 9.18
CA LEU A 19 -14.02 32.38 10.47
C LEU A 19 -14.18 33.56 11.43
N ALA A 20 -13.21 34.47 11.49
CA ALA A 20 -13.29 35.68 12.32
C ALA A 20 -14.43 36.61 11.88
N GLN A 21 -14.72 36.66 10.58
CA GLN A 21 -15.85 37.38 9.99
C GLN A 21 -17.20 36.65 10.13
N GLY A 22 -17.24 35.48 10.77
CA GLY A 22 -18.47 34.70 10.94
C GLY A 22 -19.00 34.04 9.65
N ARG A 23 -18.18 33.93 8.59
CA ARG A 23 -18.61 33.27 7.34
C ARG A 23 -18.81 31.78 7.55
N SER A 24 -19.80 31.21 6.85
CA SER A 24 -20.03 29.77 6.88
C SER A 24 -18.87 29.01 6.23
N ARG A 25 -18.59 27.80 6.71
CA ARG A 25 -17.55 26.91 6.14
C ARG A 25 -17.76 26.65 4.64
N ARG A 26 -19.02 26.64 4.18
CA ARG A 26 -19.38 26.50 2.76
C ARG A 26 -19.03 27.76 1.98
N GLY A 27 -19.30 28.95 2.53
CA GLY A 27 -18.92 30.22 1.92
C GLY A 27 -17.41 30.37 1.75
N ILE A 28 -16.64 30.01 2.79
CA ILE A 28 -15.17 29.99 2.74
C ILE A 28 -14.67 29.02 1.66
N ALA A 29 -15.28 27.84 1.57
CA ALA A 29 -14.92 26.83 0.58
C ALA A 29 -15.18 27.32 -0.87
N HIS A 30 -16.31 27.98 -1.10
CA HIS A 30 -16.63 28.57 -2.41
C HIS A 30 -15.66 29.68 -2.79
N ALA A 31 -15.31 30.58 -1.86
CA ALA A 31 -14.34 31.65 -2.11
C ALA A 31 -12.96 31.10 -2.51
N LEU A 32 -12.52 30.00 -1.89
CA LEU A 32 -11.24 29.35 -2.16
C LEU A 32 -11.27 28.35 -3.32
N GLY A 33 -12.43 28.10 -3.95
CA GLY A 33 -12.58 27.05 -4.96
C GLY A 33 -12.27 25.63 -4.43
N ARG A 34 -12.46 25.41 -3.12
CA ARG A 34 -12.21 24.12 -2.45
C ARG A 34 -13.50 23.42 -2.09
N HIS A 35 -13.43 22.10 -1.91
CA HIS A 35 -14.58 21.35 -1.43
C HIS A 35 -14.85 21.66 0.06
N PRO A 36 -16.11 21.85 0.50
CA PRO A 36 -16.44 22.18 1.89
C PRO A 36 -15.89 21.18 2.92
N SER A 37 -15.78 19.90 2.56
CA SER A 37 -15.18 18.88 3.43
C SER A 37 -13.68 19.09 3.67
N THR A 38 -12.95 19.72 2.76
CA THR A 38 -11.54 20.09 2.95
C THR A 38 -11.41 21.11 4.06
N ILE A 39 -12.19 22.20 3.98
CA ILE A 39 -12.23 23.26 4.98
C ILE A 39 -12.68 22.69 6.34
N SER A 40 -13.74 21.88 6.37
CA SER A 40 -14.22 21.28 7.61
C SER A 40 -13.19 20.35 8.27
N ARG A 41 -12.42 19.58 7.49
CA ARG A 41 -11.36 18.71 8.02
C ARG A 41 -10.17 19.52 8.53
N GLU A 42 -9.79 20.59 7.85
CA GLU A 42 -8.72 21.48 8.28
C GLU A 42 -9.07 22.13 9.62
N ILE A 43 -10.26 22.72 9.72
CA ILE A 43 -10.74 23.34 10.96
C ILE A 43 -10.81 22.30 12.08
N LYS A 44 -11.42 21.12 11.84
CA LYS A 44 -11.51 20.08 12.86
C LYS A 44 -10.15 19.59 13.37
N ARG A 45 -9.12 19.60 12.50
CA ARG A 45 -7.77 19.14 12.85
C ARG A 45 -6.99 20.15 13.70
N ASN A 46 -7.27 21.44 13.50
CA ASN A 46 -6.48 22.56 14.05
C ASN A 46 -7.27 23.42 15.05
N ASN A 47 -8.54 23.12 15.30
CA ASN A 47 -9.35 23.75 16.33
C ASN A 47 -9.27 22.88 17.60
N ASP A 48 -8.29 23.19 18.45
CA ASP A 48 -8.26 22.66 19.82
C ASP A 48 -9.33 23.37 20.65
N ARG A 49 -9.98 22.64 21.55
CA ARG A 49 -11.20 23.05 22.29
C ARG A 49 -11.09 24.36 23.10
N ALA A 50 -9.92 24.98 23.16
CA ALA A 50 -9.62 26.22 23.87
C ALA A 50 -9.22 27.41 22.97
N SER A 51 -8.92 27.21 21.67
CA SER A 51 -8.41 28.27 20.79
C SER A 51 -9.15 28.31 19.45
N CYS A 52 -9.49 29.53 19.01
CA CYS A 52 -10.01 29.76 17.66
C CYS A 52 -8.98 29.29 16.61
N TYR A 53 -9.46 28.85 15.45
CA TYR A 53 -8.60 28.46 14.34
C TYR A 53 -7.63 29.59 13.95
N ARG A 54 -6.32 29.29 13.88
CA ARG A 54 -5.26 30.23 13.49
C ARG A 54 -4.43 29.68 12.32
N ALA A 55 -4.19 30.53 11.33
CA ALA A 55 -3.46 30.16 10.11
C ALA A 55 -1.99 29.75 10.39
N ILE A 56 -1.30 30.48 11.27
CA ILE A 56 0.11 30.23 11.60
C ILE A 56 0.25 28.88 12.31
N GLU A 57 -0.50 28.66 13.39
CA GLU A 57 -0.46 27.40 14.16
C GLU A 57 -0.83 26.18 13.28
N SER A 58 -1.81 26.34 12.38
CA SER A 58 -2.18 25.29 11.43
C SER A 58 -1.10 24.99 10.40
N GLN A 59 -0.39 26.02 9.92
CA GLN A 59 0.76 25.86 9.03
C GLN A 59 1.93 25.17 9.73
N GLU A 60 2.34 25.66 10.90
CA GLU A 60 3.43 25.09 11.70
C GLU A 60 3.17 23.62 12.02
N ARG A 61 1.92 23.28 12.39
CA ARG A 61 1.52 21.90 12.64
C ARG A 61 1.58 21.03 11.38
N ALA A 62 1.18 21.57 10.22
CA ALA A 62 1.27 20.87 8.94
C ALA A 62 2.73 20.60 8.53
N ASP A 63 3.61 21.59 8.72
CA ASP A 63 5.03 21.49 8.41
C ASP A 63 5.76 20.54 9.37
N TYR A 64 5.47 20.65 10.67
CA TYR A 64 5.94 19.70 11.68
C TYR A 64 5.52 18.28 11.34
N GLN A 65 4.26 18.04 10.96
CA GLN A 65 3.81 16.72 10.56
C GLN A 65 4.51 16.22 9.30
N ALA A 66 4.68 17.07 8.29
CA ALA A 66 5.37 16.72 7.05
C ALA A 66 6.83 16.31 7.31
N HIS A 67 7.53 17.10 8.11
CA HIS A 67 8.91 16.83 8.51
C HIS A 67 9.04 15.56 9.34
N ASN A 68 8.20 15.39 10.36
CA ASN A 68 8.27 14.22 11.23
C ASN A 68 7.77 12.93 10.58
N THR A 69 6.81 12.98 9.65
CA THR A 69 6.42 11.77 8.90
C THR A 69 7.54 11.24 8.02
N ILE A 70 8.40 12.12 7.51
CA ILE A 70 9.58 11.74 6.73
C ILE A 70 10.67 11.15 7.65
N ARG A 71 10.77 11.62 8.90
CA ARG A 71 11.86 11.31 9.84
C ARG A 71 11.47 10.39 11.01
N LYS A 72 10.37 9.64 10.94
CA LYS A 72 10.09 8.64 11.99
C LYS A 72 11.21 7.59 11.99
N ILE A 73 12.06 7.63 13.02
CA ILE A 73 13.10 6.64 13.26
C ILE A 73 12.40 5.28 13.29
N ARG A 74 12.78 4.40 12.35
CA ARG A 74 12.08 3.14 12.18
C ARG A 74 12.50 2.17 13.27
N LYS A 75 11.60 1.29 13.70
CA LYS A 75 11.86 0.39 14.83
C LYS A 75 13.16 -0.42 14.70
N LEU A 76 13.48 -0.90 13.49
CA LEU A 76 14.72 -1.64 13.21
C LEU A 76 15.96 -0.74 13.13
N GLU A 77 15.81 0.55 12.80
CA GLU A 77 16.93 1.49 12.84
C GLU A 77 17.16 2.02 14.27
N ALA A 78 16.10 2.09 15.08
CA ALA A 78 16.16 2.53 16.48
C ALA A 78 16.72 1.46 17.44
N ASN A 79 16.51 0.17 17.14
CA ASN A 79 16.91 -0.95 17.99
C ASN A 79 17.89 -1.86 17.22
N GLU A 80 19.18 -1.64 17.44
CA GLU A 80 20.25 -2.39 16.78
C GLU A 80 20.25 -3.89 17.15
N PRO A 81 20.07 -4.31 18.42
CA PRO A 81 19.90 -5.73 18.77
C PRO A 81 18.77 -6.44 18.01
N LEU A 82 17.61 -5.79 17.90
CA LEU A 82 16.48 -6.33 17.15
C LEU A 82 16.81 -6.45 15.65
N LYS A 83 17.51 -5.47 15.09
CA LYS A 83 17.91 -5.49 13.68
C LYS A 83 18.89 -6.62 13.39
N GLN A 84 19.91 -6.79 14.23
CA GLN A 84 20.91 -7.85 14.07
C GLN A 84 20.27 -9.25 14.14
N THR A 85 19.37 -9.47 15.10
CA THR A 85 18.64 -10.75 15.20
C THR A 85 17.76 -11.02 13.98
N VAL A 86 17.03 -10.01 13.49
CA VAL A 86 16.22 -10.15 12.26
C VAL A 86 17.11 -10.47 11.04
N LEU A 87 18.23 -9.77 10.87
CA LEU A 87 19.18 -10.02 9.78
C LEU A 87 19.78 -11.43 9.86
N TRP A 88 20.12 -11.90 11.06
CA TRP A 88 20.61 -13.25 11.28
C TRP A 88 19.61 -14.30 10.82
N TYR A 89 18.33 -14.19 11.21
CA TYR A 89 17.29 -15.11 10.76
C TYR A 89 17.00 -15.01 9.26
N LEU A 90 17.05 -13.80 8.68
CA LEU A 90 16.90 -13.64 7.23
C LEU A 90 18.01 -14.38 6.48
N ASN A 91 19.26 -14.29 6.93
CA ASN A 91 20.38 -15.03 6.31
C ASN A 91 20.17 -16.56 6.36
N GLN A 92 19.42 -17.08 7.34
CA GLN A 92 19.03 -18.48 7.43
C GLN A 92 17.78 -18.84 6.61
N LEU A 93 17.32 -17.96 5.71
CA LEU A 93 16.16 -18.15 4.83
C LEU A 93 14.82 -18.35 5.57
N TRP A 94 14.69 -17.76 6.77
CA TRP A 94 13.43 -17.73 7.50
C TRP A 94 12.48 -16.72 6.87
N SER A 95 11.18 -17.06 6.84
CA SER A 95 10.18 -16.10 6.37
C SER A 95 9.95 -14.99 7.41
N PRO A 96 9.66 -13.74 7.00
CA PRO A 96 9.35 -12.64 7.93
C PRO A 96 8.24 -12.96 8.94
N GLU A 97 7.25 -13.75 8.56
CA GLU A 97 6.20 -14.24 9.48
C GLU A 97 6.75 -15.17 10.57
N GLN A 98 7.64 -16.10 10.19
CA GLN A 98 8.29 -16.99 11.16
C GLN A 98 9.19 -16.22 12.11
N ILE A 99 9.95 -15.23 11.61
CA ILE A 99 10.84 -14.40 12.44
C ILE A 99 10.03 -13.63 13.50
N ALA A 100 8.95 -12.97 13.10
CA ALA A 100 8.08 -12.22 14.01
C ALA A 100 7.50 -13.11 15.13
N LYS A 101 7.05 -14.32 14.78
CA LYS A 101 6.55 -15.31 15.76
C LYS A 101 7.67 -15.86 16.64
N ARG A 102 8.85 -16.13 16.08
CA ARG A 102 10.00 -16.66 16.83
C ARG A 102 10.50 -15.67 17.88
N LEU A 103 10.59 -14.39 17.52
CA LEU A 103 10.97 -13.33 18.46
C LEU A 103 10.00 -13.21 19.65
N THR A 104 8.71 -13.42 19.40
CA THR A 104 7.68 -13.46 20.46
C THR A 104 7.89 -14.61 21.45
N ILE A 105 8.39 -15.76 20.98
CA ILE A 105 8.65 -16.94 21.81
C ILE A 105 9.97 -16.78 22.58
N LEU A 106 11.02 -16.28 21.93
CA LEU A 106 12.35 -16.13 22.55
C LEU A 106 12.42 -14.99 23.55
N TYR A 107 11.65 -13.93 23.32
CA TYR A 107 11.63 -12.72 24.16
C TYR A 107 10.20 -12.46 24.65
N PRO A 108 9.67 -13.29 25.56
CA PRO A 108 8.29 -13.15 26.01
C PRO A 108 8.07 -11.84 26.77
N ASN A 109 9.02 -11.44 27.63
CA ASN A 109 8.89 -10.28 28.51
C ASN A 109 9.45 -8.98 27.93
N ASP A 110 10.22 -9.03 26.84
CA ASP A 110 10.83 -7.85 26.23
C ASP A 110 9.98 -7.33 25.05
N MET A 111 9.29 -6.21 25.29
CA MET A 111 8.47 -5.53 24.30
C MET A 111 9.28 -4.83 23.21
N THR A 112 10.55 -4.51 23.48
CA THR A 112 11.42 -3.84 22.51
C THR A 112 11.73 -4.76 21.34
N MET A 113 11.81 -6.07 21.58
CA MET A 113 12.09 -7.12 20.61
C MET A 113 10.87 -7.54 19.75
N ARG A 114 9.70 -6.95 19.99
CA ARG A 114 8.49 -7.26 19.21
C ARG A 114 8.49 -6.55 17.87
N VAL A 115 8.33 -7.29 16.77
CA VAL A 115 8.25 -6.70 15.43
C VAL A 115 7.19 -7.41 14.59
N SER A 116 6.42 -6.63 13.83
CA SER A 116 5.50 -7.20 12.84
C SER A 116 6.27 -7.67 11.62
N HIS A 117 5.83 -8.77 11.00
CA HIS A 117 6.36 -9.25 9.72
C HIS A 117 6.23 -8.17 8.62
N GLU A 118 5.24 -7.27 8.73
CA GLU A 118 5.09 -6.13 7.82
C GLU A 118 6.26 -5.15 7.92
N THR A 119 6.77 -4.92 9.14
CA THR A 119 7.93 -4.04 9.36
C THR A 119 9.18 -4.65 8.74
N ILE A 120 9.36 -5.97 8.85
CA ILE A 120 10.46 -6.70 8.21
C ILE A 120 10.30 -6.63 6.68
N TYR A 121 9.10 -6.82 6.14
CA TYR A 121 8.87 -6.68 4.69
C TYR A 121 9.17 -5.26 4.18
N LYS A 122 8.74 -4.22 4.90
CA LYS A 122 9.10 -2.83 4.57
C LYS A 122 10.61 -2.66 4.57
N TYR A 123 11.29 -3.19 5.58
CA TYR A 123 12.75 -3.16 5.66
C TYR A 123 13.44 -3.84 4.49
N VAL A 124 12.92 -4.95 3.97
CA VAL A 124 13.52 -5.65 2.82
C VAL A 124 13.22 -4.94 1.48
N TYR A 125 11.98 -4.45 1.27
CA TYR A 125 11.55 -3.97 -0.05
C TYR A 125 11.61 -2.47 -0.26
N VAL A 126 11.40 -1.66 0.79
CA VAL A 126 11.16 -0.21 0.66
C VAL A 126 12.42 0.60 1.00
N LEU A 127 13.20 0.10 1.96
CA LEU A 127 14.32 0.85 2.55
C LEU A 127 15.63 0.75 1.77
N PRO A 128 16.15 -0.46 1.47
CA PRO A 128 17.45 -0.62 0.86
C PRO A 128 17.41 -0.20 -0.60
N ARG A 129 18.48 0.46 -1.06
CA ARG A 129 18.69 0.85 -2.46
C ARG A 129 19.83 0.02 -3.05
N GLY A 130 19.78 -0.21 -4.36
CA GLY A 130 20.84 -0.88 -5.10
C GLY A 130 21.15 -2.30 -4.60
N GLU A 131 22.42 -2.55 -4.29
CA GLU A 131 22.95 -3.88 -3.95
C GLU A 131 22.41 -4.43 -2.64
N LEU A 132 22.22 -3.58 -1.62
CA LEU A 132 21.69 -4.00 -0.32
C LEU A 132 20.30 -4.63 -0.48
N ARG A 133 19.47 -4.10 -1.38
CA ARG A 133 18.15 -4.68 -1.68
C ARG A 133 18.31 -6.06 -2.31
N ARG A 134 19.26 -6.22 -3.23
CA ARG A 134 19.53 -7.52 -3.88
C ARG A 134 19.98 -8.57 -2.87
N VAL A 135 20.88 -8.21 -1.94
CA VAL A 135 21.34 -9.11 -0.86
C VAL A 135 20.17 -9.51 0.03
N LEU A 136 19.40 -8.54 0.55
CA LEU A 136 18.27 -8.84 1.44
C LEU A 136 17.15 -9.64 0.74
N THR A 137 16.94 -9.41 -0.56
CA THR A 137 15.97 -10.19 -1.35
C THR A 137 16.45 -11.63 -1.53
N LYS A 138 17.76 -11.85 -1.69
CA LYS A 138 18.34 -13.21 -1.70
C LYS A 138 18.18 -13.92 -0.36
N CYS A 139 18.12 -13.22 0.75
CA CYS A 139 17.85 -13.82 2.06
C CYS A 139 16.38 -14.28 2.23
N LEU A 140 15.46 -13.90 1.34
CA LEU A 140 14.10 -14.43 1.36
C LEU A 140 14.06 -15.79 0.65
N ARG A 141 13.45 -16.81 1.27
CA ARG A 141 13.30 -18.17 0.71
C ARG A 141 12.80 -18.25 -0.74
N ARG A 142 11.93 -17.33 -1.16
CA ARG A 142 11.37 -17.30 -2.53
C ARG A 142 12.06 -16.31 -3.47
N HIS A 143 13.02 -15.54 -2.96
CA HIS A 143 13.82 -14.55 -3.70
C HIS A 143 13.04 -13.57 -4.59
N HIS A 144 11.75 -13.33 -4.29
CA HIS A 144 10.92 -12.49 -5.14
C HIS A 144 11.37 -11.03 -5.08
N THR A 145 11.57 -10.41 -6.25
CA THR A 145 11.94 -8.99 -6.39
C THR A 145 10.89 -8.03 -5.84
N ASN A 146 9.63 -8.44 -5.91
CA ASN A 146 8.48 -7.72 -5.38
C ASN A 146 7.63 -8.64 -4.50
N ARG A 147 7.07 -8.08 -3.43
CA ARG A 147 6.12 -8.79 -2.59
C ARG A 147 4.83 -9.07 -3.37
N ARG A 148 4.41 -10.33 -3.41
CA ARG A 148 3.08 -10.69 -3.94
C ARG A 148 2.00 -10.23 -2.97
N THR A 149 0.98 -9.55 -3.48
CA THR A 149 -0.22 -9.26 -2.69
C THR A 149 -0.97 -10.56 -2.43
N LYS A 150 -1.40 -10.78 -1.18
CA LYS A 150 -2.05 -12.04 -0.78
C LYS A 150 -3.45 -12.21 -1.40
N ASN A 151 -4.02 -11.14 -1.97
CA ASN A 151 -5.35 -11.12 -2.54
C ASN A 151 -5.36 -10.48 -3.94
N LYS A 152 -5.26 -11.32 -4.96
CA LYS A 152 -6.26 -11.28 -6.03
C LYS A 152 -6.86 -12.67 -5.97
N VAL A 153 -8.10 -12.78 -5.51
CA VAL A 153 -8.95 -13.89 -5.97
C VAL A 153 -8.73 -13.89 -7.48
N ARG A 154 -8.07 -14.93 -8.02
CA ARG A 154 -8.14 -15.14 -9.46
C ARG A 154 -9.63 -15.19 -9.69
N ARG A 155 -10.21 -14.16 -10.32
CA ARG A 155 -11.52 -14.32 -10.93
C ARG A 155 -11.32 -15.55 -11.81
N GLN A 156 -11.90 -16.67 -11.42
CA GLN A 156 -12.18 -17.73 -12.35
C GLN A 156 -13.15 -17.08 -13.32
N SER A 157 -12.59 -16.42 -14.34
CA SER A 157 -13.33 -16.13 -15.54
C SER A 157 -13.40 -17.49 -16.22
N CYS A 158 -14.38 -18.30 -15.83
CA CYS A 158 -14.85 -19.41 -16.65
C CYS A 158 -15.88 -18.76 -17.57
N PRO A 159 -15.54 -18.37 -18.81
CA PRO A 159 -16.48 -17.67 -19.68
C PRO A 159 -17.48 -18.66 -20.32
N ILE A 160 -17.21 -19.96 -20.21
CA ILE A 160 -17.99 -21.03 -20.83
C ILE A 160 -18.83 -21.68 -19.72
N GLN A 161 -20.11 -21.34 -19.71
CA GLN A 161 -21.13 -22.09 -18.99
C GLN A 161 -21.31 -23.42 -19.73
N ASP A 162 -21.37 -24.54 -19.00
CA ASP A 162 -21.61 -25.89 -19.54
C ASP A 162 -20.51 -26.44 -20.48
N PHE A 163 -19.25 -26.36 -20.05
CA PHE A 163 -18.17 -27.04 -20.77
C PHE A 163 -18.33 -28.57 -20.64
N ILE A 164 -18.27 -29.26 -21.78
CA ILE A 164 -18.19 -30.72 -21.84
C ILE A 164 -16.72 -31.09 -21.67
N SER A 165 -16.40 -32.04 -20.78
CA SER A 165 -15.02 -32.51 -20.61
C SER A 165 -14.49 -33.08 -21.92
N ILE A 166 -13.18 -32.97 -22.20
CA ILE A 166 -12.55 -33.60 -23.37
C ILE A 166 -12.82 -35.12 -23.39
N GLU A 167 -13.00 -35.72 -22.22
CA GLU A 167 -13.33 -37.14 -22.03
C GLU A 167 -14.76 -37.49 -22.47
N GLU A 168 -15.69 -36.53 -22.45
CA GLU A 168 -17.10 -36.70 -22.77
C GLU A 168 -17.43 -36.34 -24.23
N ARG A 169 -16.41 -36.05 -25.05
CA ARG A 169 -16.63 -35.66 -26.45
C ARG A 169 -17.17 -36.84 -27.28
N PRO A 170 -18.07 -36.61 -28.25
CA PRO A 170 -18.52 -37.64 -29.18
C PRO A 170 -17.35 -38.23 -29.97
N ALA A 171 -17.33 -39.55 -30.17
CA ALA A 171 -16.26 -40.25 -30.89
C ALA A 171 -16.08 -39.76 -32.34
N GLU A 172 -17.17 -39.27 -32.95
CA GLU A 172 -17.20 -38.71 -34.31
C GLU A 172 -16.26 -37.50 -34.49
N VAL A 173 -15.99 -36.76 -33.41
CA VAL A 173 -15.09 -35.60 -33.39
C VAL A 173 -13.63 -36.03 -33.63
N ALA A 174 -13.23 -37.21 -33.16
CA ALA A 174 -11.87 -37.71 -33.31
C ALA A 174 -11.45 -37.88 -34.78
N ASN A 175 -12.41 -38.21 -35.64
CA ASN A 175 -12.15 -38.49 -37.05
C ASN A 175 -12.00 -37.21 -37.90
N ARG A 176 -12.44 -36.04 -37.40
CA ARG A 176 -12.31 -34.74 -38.08
C ARG A 176 -12.85 -34.73 -39.52
N ILE A 177 -13.89 -35.53 -39.80
CA ILE A 177 -14.46 -35.68 -41.15
C ILE A 177 -15.49 -34.58 -41.46
N VAL A 178 -16.21 -34.10 -40.44
CA VAL A 178 -17.28 -33.10 -40.59
C VAL A 178 -16.70 -31.67 -40.46
N PRO A 179 -17.05 -30.75 -41.37
CA PRO A 179 -16.77 -29.33 -41.20
C PRO A 179 -17.35 -28.82 -39.87
N GLY A 180 -16.48 -28.51 -38.91
CA GLY A 180 -16.84 -28.20 -37.51
C GLY A 180 -16.05 -29.02 -36.47
N HIS A 181 -15.55 -30.20 -36.84
CA HIS A 181 -14.62 -31.00 -36.02
C HIS A 181 -13.14 -30.60 -36.20
N TRP A 182 -12.88 -29.61 -37.06
CA TRP A 182 -11.53 -29.12 -37.32
C TRP A 182 -11.13 -28.09 -36.26
N GLU A 183 -10.16 -28.45 -35.43
CA GLU A 183 -9.59 -27.55 -34.44
C GLU A 183 -8.68 -26.53 -35.15
N GLY A 184 -9.16 -25.29 -35.30
CA GLY A 184 -8.36 -24.14 -35.76
C GLY A 184 -7.43 -23.56 -34.68
N ASP A 185 -7.22 -24.28 -33.59
CA ASP A 185 -6.72 -23.75 -32.31
C ASP A 185 -5.18 -23.59 -32.26
N LEU A 186 -4.48 -23.82 -33.37
CA LEU A 186 -3.03 -23.60 -33.52
C LEU A 186 -2.69 -22.38 -34.40
N LEU A 187 -3.68 -21.64 -34.90
CA LEU A 187 -3.46 -20.36 -35.59
C LEU A 187 -3.48 -19.20 -34.59
N ALA A 188 -2.38 -19.03 -33.86
CA ALA A 188 -2.16 -17.84 -33.03
C ALA A 188 -1.70 -16.67 -33.91
N GLY A 189 -2.55 -15.66 -34.10
CA GLY A 189 -2.16 -14.39 -34.71
C GLY A 189 -1.21 -13.59 -33.80
N HIS A 190 -0.42 -12.68 -34.38
CA HIS A 190 0.46 -11.79 -33.62
C HIS A 190 -0.38 -10.94 -32.64
N ASN A 191 -0.37 -11.36 -31.35
CA ASN A 191 -0.96 -10.72 -30.16
C ASN A 191 -2.32 -11.23 -29.62
N ASN A 192 -2.90 -12.35 -30.06
CA ASN A 192 -4.14 -12.93 -29.45
C ASN A 192 -5.21 -11.87 -29.08
N GLY A 193 -5.38 -10.87 -29.93
CA GLY A 193 -6.30 -9.76 -29.72
C GLY A 193 -7.59 -10.03 -30.44
N SER A 194 -8.68 -10.18 -29.70
CA SER A 194 -10.05 -9.98 -30.16
C SER A 194 -10.60 -8.73 -29.47
#